data_AF-A0A7W9FHK0-F1
#
_entry.id   AF-A0A7W9FHK0-F1
#
_cell.length_a   1.000
_cell.length_b   1.000
_cell.length_c   1.000
_cell.angle_alpha   90.00
_cell.angle_beta   90.00
_cell.angle_gamma   90.00
#
_symmetry.space_group_name_H-M   'P 1'
#
loop_
_entity.id
_entity.type
_entity.pdbx_description
1 polymer ?
#
loop_
_entity_poly.entity_id
_entity_poly.type
_entity_poly.pdbx_seq_one_letter_code
_entity_poly.pdbx_strand_id
1 'polypeptide(L)'
;MSNTETHPEERICESGPPTAPARDGARPRFTEGLSDGVSALEGRSGPVELLEPRRVPLGGPRAMTVKRTLPQRARSLIGAWCFLDFYGPDDVSATGGMAVPRHPHTGLATVSWLFTGQVDHIDSAGNWATVRPGEVNLMNAGTGITHSEFSSADTAVLHGAQLWYAFPDHARFTPPSLESHRPEPVTGDGYTARVFLGSLLGHTSPVRTHIPLTGVELRLQPGAVLQVTVPAGHEHGLLRVTGDVSLDGVPIPEDHLGYVGTGRDRITITAGAQPVTALLIGGEPLNEQIVMWWNFVGRSHEEIVAWRAAYQSEMGFEAPAPGSPLAGSGTRAAQPDGGAALGAPVSGERLARLLDDAYDDGRPFPQFGDFPPGQPAPIPAPPLPTSRMKPRANPPSR
;
A
#
# COMPACT_ATOMS: atom_id res chain seq x y z
N MET A 1 -11.84 -0.09 3.62
CA MET A 1 -11.08 -1.33 3.36
C MET A 1 -11.41 -2.42 4.39
N SER A 2 -12.69 -2.80 4.49
CA SER A 2 -13.12 -3.95 5.29
C SER A 2 -13.56 -5.03 4.32
N ASN A 3 -13.04 -6.25 4.45
CA ASN A 3 -13.47 -7.39 3.63
C ASN A 3 -14.79 -7.97 4.18
N THR A 4 -15.88 -7.23 4.04
CA THR A 4 -17.22 -7.67 4.39
C THR A 4 -18.09 -7.69 3.13
N GLU A 5 -18.07 -8.80 2.40
CA GLU A 5 -19.20 -9.18 1.55
C GLU A 5 -20.15 -10.05 2.38
N THR A 6 -21.42 -9.65 2.44
CA THR A 6 -22.39 -10.21 3.37
C THR A 6 -23.20 -11.38 2.82
N HIS A 7 -23.37 -11.59 1.50
CA HIS A 7 -24.08 -12.77 0.95
C HIS A 7 -23.72 -13.02 -0.53
N PRO A 8 -22.98 -14.09 -0.89
CA PRO A 8 -22.94 -14.54 -2.28
C PRO A 8 -24.18 -15.42 -2.53
N GLU A 9 -25.11 -14.96 -3.37
CA GLU A 9 -26.11 -15.86 -3.94
C GLU A 9 -25.43 -16.75 -4.97
N GLU A 10 -25.46 -18.06 -4.71
CA GLU A 10 -24.96 -19.10 -5.59
C GLU A 10 -25.89 -19.18 -6.82
N ARG A 11 -25.44 -18.66 -7.98
CA ARG A 11 -26.06 -18.97 -9.27
C ARG A 11 -25.09 -19.79 -10.10
N ILE A 12 -25.36 -21.09 -10.10
CA ILE A 12 -24.74 -22.10 -10.95
C ILE A 12 -24.94 -21.70 -12.41
N CYS A 13 -23.86 -21.71 -13.19
CA CYS A 13 -23.86 -21.37 -14.62
C CYS A 13 -24.77 -22.32 -15.42
N GLU A 14 -25.61 -21.76 -16.28
CA GLU A 14 -26.09 -22.44 -17.49
C GLU A 14 -25.62 -21.68 -18.73
N SER A 15 -25.06 -22.42 -19.67
CA SER A 15 -24.46 -22.00 -20.94
C SER A 15 -25.51 -21.66 -22.02
N GLY A 16 -25.32 -20.56 -22.76
CA GLY A 16 -26.02 -20.27 -24.02
C GLY A 16 -25.47 -19.03 -24.78
N PRO A 17 -25.53 -18.95 -26.13
CA PRO A 17 -24.72 -18.03 -26.96
C PRO A 17 -25.53 -16.79 -27.47
N PRO A 18 -25.03 -15.96 -28.42
CA PRO A 18 -24.51 -14.61 -28.18
C PRO A 18 -25.41 -13.43 -28.61
N THR A 19 -25.09 -12.25 -28.04
CA THR A 19 -25.31 -10.85 -28.51
C THR A 19 -26.66 -10.13 -28.34
N ALA A 20 -26.58 -8.90 -27.78
CA ALA A 20 -27.25 -7.68 -28.24
C ALA A 20 -26.49 -6.44 -27.71
N PRO A 21 -26.46 -5.30 -28.45
CA PRO A 21 -25.56 -4.17 -28.14
C PRO A 21 -26.07 -3.29 -27.00
N ALA A 22 -25.13 -2.62 -26.32
CA ALA A 22 -25.39 -1.70 -25.22
C ALA A 22 -26.29 -0.53 -25.65
N ARG A 23 -27.29 -0.20 -24.81
CA ARG A 23 -28.03 1.06 -24.90
C ARG A 23 -27.28 2.16 -24.15
N ASP A 24 -27.19 3.31 -24.80
CA ASP A 24 -26.63 4.57 -24.30
C ASP A 24 -27.14 4.98 -22.90
N GLY A 25 -26.21 5.48 -22.07
CA GLY A 25 -26.54 6.37 -20.94
C GLY A 25 -26.30 5.84 -19.53
N ALA A 26 -25.83 4.61 -19.33
CA ALA A 26 -25.44 4.13 -18.00
C ALA A 26 -23.96 4.43 -17.73
N ARG A 27 -23.65 5.11 -16.60
CA ARG A 27 -22.28 5.15 -16.06
C ARG A 27 -21.79 3.69 -15.91
N PRO A 28 -20.57 3.34 -16.37
CA PRO A 28 -20.09 1.98 -16.27
C PRO A 28 -20.11 1.56 -14.79
N ARG A 29 -20.72 0.40 -14.51
CA ARG A 29 -20.60 -0.23 -13.18
C ARG A 29 -19.14 -0.64 -13.02
N PHE A 30 -18.45 -0.02 -12.07
CA PHE A 30 -17.03 -0.23 -11.82
C PHE A 30 -16.76 -1.57 -11.14
N THR A 31 -16.87 -2.66 -11.90
CA THR A 31 -16.29 -4.00 -11.63
C THR A 31 -16.78 -4.92 -12.75
N GLU A 32 -16.05 -5.05 -13.85
CA GLU A 32 -16.18 -6.23 -14.72
C GLU A 32 -15.10 -7.30 -14.40
N GLY A 33 -14.45 -7.17 -13.24
CA GLY A 33 -13.33 -8.02 -12.83
C GLY A 33 -13.76 -9.33 -12.14
N LEU A 34 -12.87 -10.32 -12.22
CA LEU A 34 -13.03 -11.67 -11.65
C LEU A 34 -13.45 -11.63 -10.17
N SER A 35 -14.30 -12.57 -9.75
CA SER A 35 -14.84 -12.62 -8.37
C SER A 35 -13.78 -12.72 -7.26
N ASP A 36 -12.57 -13.20 -7.58
CA ASP A 36 -11.43 -13.30 -6.67
C ASP A 36 -10.23 -12.42 -7.09
N GLY A 37 -10.33 -11.74 -8.24
CA GLY A 37 -9.35 -10.80 -8.79
C GLY A 37 -8.09 -11.45 -9.38
N VAL A 38 -8.06 -12.77 -9.58
CA VAL A 38 -6.86 -13.49 -10.03
C VAL A 38 -7.20 -14.47 -11.15
N SER A 39 -6.43 -14.44 -12.24
CA SER A 39 -6.39 -15.53 -13.23
C SER A 39 -5.03 -16.22 -13.21
N ALA A 40 -4.96 -17.51 -13.52
CA ALA A 40 -3.70 -18.25 -13.58
C ALA A 40 -3.48 -18.77 -15.00
N LEU A 41 -2.27 -18.58 -15.53
CA LEU A 41 -1.85 -19.07 -16.83
C LEU A 41 -0.56 -19.88 -16.68
N GLU A 42 -0.40 -20.91 -17.49
CA GLU A 42 0.83 -21.71 -17.50
C GLU A 42 1.96 -20.93 -18.18
N GLY A 43 3.02 -20.66 -17.42
CA GLY A 43 4.25 -20.05 -17.90
C GLY A 43 5.35 -21.08 -18.15
N ARG A 44 6.51 -20.59 -18.62
CA ARG A 44 7.69 -21.42 -18.93
C ARG A 44 8.24 -22.17 -17.72
N SER A 45 8.12 -21.58 -16.53
CA SER A 45 8.69 -22.08 -15.28
C SER A 45 7.60 -22.35 -14.23
N GLY A 46 6.40 -22.75 -14.68
CA GLY A 46 5.22 -22.97 -13.84
C GLY A 46 4.18 -21.84 -13.92
N PRO A 47 3.14 -21.89 -13.08
CA PRO A 47 1.99 -20.99 -13.19
C PRO A 47 2.35 -19.54 -12.86
N VAL A 48 1.78 -18.61 -13.63
CA VAL A 48 1.82 -17.16 -13.39
C VAL A 48 0.40 -16.70 -13.07
N GLU A 49 0.21 -16.07 -11.91
CA GLU A 49 -1.07 -15.47 -11.53
C GLU A 49 -1.11 -14.01 -12.02
N LEU A 50 -2.20 -13.57 -12.63
CA LEU A 50 -2.45 -12.20 -13.02
C LEU A 50 -3.46 -11.58 -12.06
N LEU A 51 -3.01 -10.58 -11.32
CA LEU A 51 -3.85 -9.81 -10.39
C LEU A 51 -4.42 -8.60 -11.13
N GLU A 52 -5.73 -8.60 -11.34
CA GLU A 52 -6.46 -7.53 -12.01
C GLU A 52 -6.62 -6.31 -11.07
N PRO A 53 -6.29 -5.08 -11.51
CA PRO A 53 -6.41 -3.90 -10.67
C PRO A 53 -7.85 -3.48 -10.47
N ARG A 54 -8.19 -3.10 -9.23
CA ARG A 54 -9.45 -2.41 -8.91
C ARG A 54 -9.22 -0.91 -8.87
N ARG A 55 -10.08 -0.12 -9.51
CA ARG A 55 -10.02 1.34 -9.44
C ARG A 55 -10.61 1.83 -8.12
N VAL A 56 -9.85 2.61 -7.36
CA VAL A 56 -10.22 3.08 -6.02
C VAL A 56 -9.89 4.58 -5.89
N PRO A 57 -10.74 5.40 -5.27
CA PRO A 57 -10.38 6.79 -4.96
C PRO A 57 -9.42 6.88 -3.76
N LEU A 58 -8.33 7.63 -3.90
CA LEU A 58 -7.29 7.85 -2.88
C LEU A 58 -7.57 9.10 -2.06
N GLY A 59 -8.23 8.97 -0.90
CA GLY A 59 -8.54 10.12 -0.02
C GLY A 59 -10.01 10.60 -0.07
N GLY A 60 -10.93 9.78 -0.60
CA GLY A 60 -12.37 10.04 -0.59
C GLY A 60 -12.97 10.36 -1.97
N PRO A 61 -14.28 10.68 -2.07
CA PRO A 61 -15.02 10.69 -3.34
C PRO A 61 -14.57 11.70 -4.41
N ARG A 62 -13.84 12.74 -4.02
CA ARG A 62 -13.30 13.79 -4.93
C ARG A 62 -11.80 13.63 -5.20
N ALA A 63 -11.24 12.50 -4.86
CA ALA A 63 -9.81 12.30 -4.86
C ALA A 63 -9.30 11.57 -6.10
N MET A 64 -7.99 11.63 -6.33
CA MET A 64 -7.30 10.93 -7.42
C MET A 64 -7.70 9.45 -7.44
N THR A 65 -7.95 8.90 -8.62
CA THR A 65 -8.23 7.47 -8.77
C THR A 65 -6.93 6.70 -8.94
N VAL A 66 -6.80 5.59 -8.21
CA VAL A 66 -5.64 4.70 -8.25
C VAL A 66 -6.07 3.28 -8.63
N LYS A 67 -5.12 2.46 -9.05
CA LYS A 67 -5.29 1.10 -9.54
C LYS A 67 -4.69 0.13 -8.51
N ARG A 68 -5.55 -0.46 -7.69
CA ARG A 68 -5.15 -1.32 -6.58
C ARG A 68 -5.02 -2.77 -7.01
N THR A 69 -3.82 -3.34 -6.94
CA THR A 69 -3.57 -4.76 -7.22
C THR A 69 -3.34 -5.60 -5.96
N LEU A 70 -2.96 -4.98 -4.84
CA LEU A 70 -2.90 -5.65 -3.52
C LEU A 70 -3.59 -4.80 -2.44
N PRO A 71 -4.30 -5.43 -1.48
CA PRO A 71 -4.59 -6.85 -1.38
C PRO A 71 -5.77 -7.28 -2.28
N GLN A 72 -5.77 -8.55 -2.70
CA GLN A 72 -6.90 -9.24 -3.33
C GLN A 72 -7.36 -10.43 -2.50
N ARG A 73 -8.58 -10.92 -2.77
CA ARG A 73 -9.15 -12.07 -2.05
C ARG A 73 -8.30 -13.32 -2.22
N ALA A 74 -7.87 -13.63 -3.45
CA ALA A 74 -7.02 -14.79 -3.74
C ALA A 74 -5.53 -14.56 -3.42
N ARG A 75 -5.06 -13.32 -3.41
CA ARG A 75 -3.65 -12.98 -3.14
C ARG A 75 -3.57 -11.73 -2.27
N SER A 76 -3.29 -11.93 -0.98
CA SER A 76 -3.22 -10.82 -0.01
C SER A 76 -1.79 -10.29 0.15
N LEU A 77 -0.78 -11.14 -0.06
CA LEU A 77 0.63 -10.80 0.09
C LEU A 77 1.46 -11.28 -1.12
N ILE A 78 2.58 -10.61 -1.36
CA ILE A 78 3.73 -11.15 -2.12
C ILE A 78 4.96 -10.95 -1.24
N GLY A 79 5.52 -12.02 -0.69
CA GLY A 79 6.46 -11.90 0.43
C GLY A 79 5.77 -11.26 1.63
N ALA A 80 6.26 -10.09 2.07
CA ALA A 80 5.58 -9.24 3.05
C ALA A 80 4.84 -8.04 2.44
N TRP A 81 4.91 -7.82 1.12
CA TRP A 81 4.17 -6.75 0.44
C TRP A 81 2.67 -7.02 0.55
N CYS A 82 1.92 -6.12 1.21
CA CYS A 82 0.50 -6.32 1.53
C CYS A 82 -0.43 -5.30 0.86
N PHE A 83 0.14 -4.32 0.16
CA PHE A 83 -0.60 -3.26 -0.50
C PHE A 83 0.17 -2.76 -1.71
N LEU A 84 -0.55 -2.47 -2.80
CA LEU A 84 0.01 -1.85 -3.99
C LEU A 84 -1.09 -1.06 -4.70
N ASP A 85 -0.94 0.26 -4.68
CA ASP A 85 -1.68 1.20 -5.52
C ASP A 85 -0.76 1.75 -6.60
N PHE A 86 -1.14 1.53 -7.86
CA PHE A 86 -0.50 2.12 -9.02
C PHE A 86 -1.33 3.32 -9.52
N TYR A 87 -0.70 4.45 -9.79
CA TYR A 87 -1.42 5.67 -10.14
C TYR A 87 -0.73 6.43 -11.27
N GLY A 88 -1.52 7.05 -12.12
CA GLY A 88 -1.06 7.72 -13.33
C GLY A 88 -0.60 6.80 -14.47
N PRO A 89 0.05 7.38 -15.50
CA PRO A 89 0.38 8.81 -15.59
C PRO A 89 -0.87 9.69 -15.80
N ASP A 90 -1.14 10.57 -14.84
CA ASP A 90 -2.30 11.47 -14.86
C ASP A 90 -1.84 12.93 -14.95
N ASP A 91 -2.50 13.73 -15.80
CA ASP A 91 -2.38 15.20 -15.76
C ASP A 91 -3.12 15.72 -14.52
N VAL A 92 -2.35 16.24 -13.58
CA VAL A 92 -2.83 16.71 -12.29
C VAL A 92 -2.78 18.23 -12.15
N SER A 93 -2.40 18.94 -13.22
CA SER A 93 -2.32 20.42 -13.22
C SER A 93 -3.65 21.09 -12.88
N ALA A 94 -4.77 20.49 -13.28
CA ALA A 94 -6.12 21.00 -13.02
C ALA A 94 -6.80 20.37 -11.79
N THR A 95 -6.36 19.18 -11.36
CA THR A 95 -6.99 18.45 -10.26
C THR A 95 -6.31 18.68 -8.90
N GLY A 96 -5.08 19.21 -8.92
CA GLY A 96 -4.25 19.37 -7.72
C GLY A 96 -3.55 18.07 -7.27
N GLY A 97 -3.74 16.98 -8.01
CA GLY A 97 -3.02 15.72 -7.81
C GLY A 97 -3.36 14.99 -6.53
N MET A 98 -2.35 14.36 -5.93
CA MET A 98 -2.47 13.64 -4.68
C MET A 98 -2.71 14.63 -3.55
N ALA A 99 -3.73 14.38 -2.74
CA ALA A 99 -4.04 15.20 -1.57
C ALA A 99 -4.60 14.29 -0.47
N VAL A 100 -3.71 13.68 0.30
CA VAL A 100 -4.05 12.75 1.38
C VAL A 100 -3.75 13.45 2.70
N PRO A 101 -4.78 13.97 3.42
CA PRO A 101 -4.58 14.64 4.70
C PRO A 101 -4.04 13.70 5.76
N ARG A 102 -3.75 14.27 6.95
CA ARG A 102 -3.20 13.52 8.09
C ARG A 102 -4.02 12.25 8.37
N HIS A 103 -3.36 11.11 8.25
CA HIS A 103 -3.92 9.78 8.51
C HIS A 103 -2.87 8.86 9.15
N PRO A 104 -3.29 7.82 9.89
CA PRO A 104 -2.39 6.99 10.66
C PRO A 104 -1.90 5.77 9.88
N HIS A 105 -0.79 5.18 10.33
CA HIS A 105 -0.36 3.80 10.04
C HIS A 105 0.23 3.14 11.30
N THR A 106 0.13 1.81 11.40
CA THR A 106 0.76 1.00 12.48
C THR A 106 1.08 -0.41 11.95
N GLY A 107 2.22 -0.98 12.37
CA GLY A 107 2.60 -2.38 12.10
C GLY A 107 3.05 -2.66 10.66
N LEU A 108 3.43 -1.62 9.92
CA LEU A 108 3.83 -1.67 8.52
C LEU A 108 4.88 -0.61 8.20
N ALA A 109 5.44 -0.68 6.99
CA ALA A 109 6.05 0.47 6.34
C ALA A 109 5.32 0.81 5.03
N THR A 110 5.29 2.10 4.71
CA THR A 110 4.90 2.59 3.39
C THR A 110 6.16 2.81 2.55
N VAL A 111 6.04 2.58 1.25
CA VAL A 111 7.11 2.69 0.26
C VAL A 111 6.55 3.41 -0.96
N SER A 112 7.05 4.62 -1.21
CA SER A 112 6.66 5.44 -2.36
C SER A 112 7.73 5.39 -3.43
N TRP A 113 7.33 5.14 -4.68
CA TRP A 113 8.22 5.17 -5.85
C TRP A 113 7.55 5.90 -7.01
N LEU A 114 8.19 6.96 -7.51
CA LEU A 114 7.66 7.76 -8.62
C LEU A 114 8.41 7.49 -9.92
N PHE A 115 7.66 7.49 -11.02
CA PHE A 115 8.18 7.52 -12.39
C PHE A 115 8.18 8.95 -12.95
N THR A 116 7.21 9.77 -12.56
CA THR A 116 7.06 11.20 -12.90
C THR A 116 6.34 11.94 -11.78
N GLY A 117 6.64 13.23 -11.60
CA GLY A 117 5.99 14.10 -10.60
C GLY A 117 6.71 14.14 -9.26
N GLN A 118 6.14 14.87 -8.31
CA GLN A 118 6.69 15.02 -6.95
C GLN A 118 5.56 14.95 -5.91
N VAL A 119 5.86 14.33 -4.76
CA VAL A 119 4.94 14.23 -3.62
C VAL A 119 5.69 14.66 -2.36
N ASP A 120 5.15 15.61 -1.64
CA ASP A 120 5.63 16.03 -0.33
C ASP A 120 4.99 15.18 0.76
N HIS A 121 5.83 14.59 1.59
CA HIS A 121 5.50 13.81 2.78
C HIS A 121 5.88 14.60 4.03
N ILE A 122 5.01 14.57 5.02
CA ILE A 122 5.26 15.09 6.36
C ILE A 122 4.60 14.20 7.40
N ASP A 123 5.29 13.91 8.50
CA ASP A 123 4.80 13.00 9.52
C ASP A 123 4.92 13.50 10.97
N SER A 124 4.27 12.77 11.87
CA SER A 124 4.22 13.05 13.30
C SER A 124 5.50 12.74 14.06
N ALA A 125 6.47 12.06 13.43
CA ALA A 125 7.80 11.90 13.99
C ALA A 125 8.71 13.10 13.62
N GLY A 126 8.17 14.12 12.96
CA GLY A 126 8.87 15.34 12.60
C GLY A 126 9.70 15.22 11.32
N ASN A 127 9.52 14.14 10.55
CA ASN A 127 10.22 13.99 9.28
C ASN A 127 9.45 14.68 8.15
N TRP A 128 10.21 15.11 7.15
CA TRP A 128 9.71 15.67 5.90
C TRP A 128 10.57 15.17 4.74
N ALA A 129 9.94 14.82 3.62
CA ALA A 129 10.63 14.48 2.40
C ALA A 129 9.80 14.83 1.17
N THR A 130 10.46 15.22 0.07
CA THR A 130 9.85 15.25 -1.26
C THR A 130 10.24 13.98 -2.00
N VAL A 131 9.28 13.09 -2.27
CA VAL A 131 9.45 11.94 -3.15
C VAL A 131 9.66 12.42 -4.58
N ARG A 132 10.71 11.93 -5.23
CA ARG A 132 11.08 12.30 -6.60
C ARG A 132 11.18 11.06 -7.49
N PRO A 133 11.14 11.22 -8.82
CA PRO A 133 11.28 10.08 -9.71
C PRO A 133 12.60 9.35 -9.53
N GLY A 134 12.54 8.02 -9.46
CA GLY A 134 13.71 7.17 -9.25
C GLY A 134 14.32 7.23 -7.84
N GLU A 135 13.55 7.68 -6.85
CA GLU A 135 13.94 7.72 -5.43
C GLU A 135 12.87 7.02 -4.60
N VAL A 136 13.30 6.19 -3.66
CA VAL A 136 12.41 5.54 -2.70
C VAL A 136 12.27 6.43 -1.48
N ASN A 137 11.04 6.57 -0.98
CA ASN A 137 10.77 6.99 0.38
C ASN A 137 10.13 5.82 1.14
N LEU A 138 10.76 5.40 2.23
CA LEU A 138 10.32 4.31 3.10
C LEU A 138 10.02 4.88 4.48
N MET A 139 8.75 4.93 4.85
CA MET A 139 8.31 5.34 6.18
C MET A 139 7.97 4.09 6.99
N ASN A 140 8.76 3.83 8.02
CA ASN A 140 8.46 2.81 9.03
C ASN A 140 7.41 3.39 9.99
N ALA A 141 6.21 2.80 10.02
CA ALA A 141 5.15 3.25 10.92
C ALA A 141 5.29 2.63 12.33
N GLY A 142 5.72 1.37 12.40
CA GLY A 142 6.05 0.69 13.66
C GLY A 142 4.94 0.83 14.71
N THR A 143 5.29 1.35 15.89
CA THR A 143 4.35 1.60 17.00
C THR A 143 3.15 2.46 16.61
N GLY A 144 3.28 3.34 15.62
CA GLY A 144 2.24 4.26 15.20
C GLY A 144 2.82 5.57 14.68
N ILE A 145 2.32 6.02 13.54
CA ILE A 145 2.66 7.33 12.98
C ILE A 145 1.43 7.90 12.29
N THR A 146 1.32 9.22 12.22
CA THR A 146 0.42 9.87 11.27
C THR A 146 1.22 10.66 10.26
N HIS A 147 0.74 10.72 9.03
CA HIS A 147 1.40 11.46 7.97
C HIS A 147 0.39 12.00 6.96
N SER A 148 0.86 12.91 6.10
CA SER A 148 0.12 13.40 4.95
C SER A 148 1.00 13.41 3.71
N GLU A 149 0.38 13.20 2.56
CA GLU A 149 1.03 13.13 1.26
C GLU A 149 0.29 14.06 0.29
N PHE A 150 1.01 15.05 -0.26
CA PHE A 150 0.46 16.01 -1.20
C PHE A 150 1.35 16.09 -2.45
N SER A 151 0.75 16.16 -3.63
CA SER A 151 1.51 16.55 -4.82
C SER A 151 2.11 17.94 -4.62
N SER A 152 3.40 18.08 -4.90
CA SER A 152 4.06 19.39 -4.85
C SER A 152 3.42 20.34 -5.86
N ALA A 153 3.42 21.65 -5.57
CA ALA A 153 2.70 22.66 -6.34
C ALA A 153 3.03 22.66 -7.85
N ASP A 154 4.28 22.34 -8.23
CA ASP A 154 4.74 22.33 -9.62
C ASP A 154 4.50 20.99 -10.35
N THR A 155 3.77 20.06 -9.72
CA THR A 155 3.49 18.74 -10.32
C THR A 155 2.41 18.86 -11.39
N ALA A 156 2.80 18.76 -12.66
CA ALA A 156 1.86 18.71 -13.78
C ALA A 156 1.38 17.29 -14.10
N VAL A 157 2.27 16.30 -14.02
CA VAL A 157 1.95 14.88 -14.24
C VAL A 157 2.42 14.08 -13.03
N LEU A 158 1.55 13.23 -12.51
CA LEU A 158 1.87 12.31 -11.43
C LEU A 158 1.78 10.87 -11.93
N HIS A 159 2.84 10.09 -11.70
CA HIS A 159 2.91 8.69 -12.09
C HIS A 159 3.80 7.94 -11.09
N GLY A 160 3.25 6.93 -10.41
CA GLY A 160 3.99 6.24 -9.37
C GLY A 160 3.24 5.05 -8.78
N ALA A 161 3.87 4.43 -7.79
CA ALA A 161 3.30 3.36 -6.99
C ALA A 161 3.47 3.66 -5.50
N GLN A 162 2.41 3.40 -4.73
CA GLN A 162 2.44 3.34 -3.28
C GLN A 162 2.34 1.88 -2.86
N LEU A 163 3.33 1.39 -2.14
CA LEU A 163 3.38 0.01 -1.65
C LEU A 163 3.45 -0.01 -0.14
N TRP A 164 2.84 -1.00 0.50
CA TRP A 164 3.08 -1.26 1.92
C TRP A 164 3.63 -2.67 2.09
N TYR A 165 4.54 -2.83 3.05
CA TYR A 165 4.90 -4.16 3.54
C TYR A 165 4.56 -4.29 5.02
N ALA A 166 3.99 -5.44 5.38
CA ALA A 166 3.69 -5.79 6.74
C ALA A 166 4.98 -6.10 7.49
N PHE A 167 5.15 -5.55 8.70
CA PHE A 167 6.28 -5.93 9.53
C PHE A 167 6.11 -7.36 10.04
N PRO A 168 7.20 -8.16 10.10
CA PRO A 168 7.20 -9.40 10.88
C PRO A 168 6.96 -9.06 12.36
N ASP A 169 6.44 -10.03 13.13
CA ASP A 169 5.93 -9.76 14.49
C ASP A 169 6.98 -9.05 15.38
N HIS A 170 8.24 -9.50 15.30
CA HIS A 170 9.36 -8.98 16.08
C HIS A 170 9.69 -7.51 15.82
N ALA A 171 9.20 -6.93 14.71
CA ALA A 171 9.47 -5.54 14.32
C ALA A 171 8.24 -4.62 14.40
N ARG A 172 7.03 -5.13 14.69
CA ARG A 172 5.78 -4.34 14.63
C ARG A 172 5.76 -3.11 15.53
N PHE A 173 6.56 -3.11 16.58
CA PHE A 173 6.59 -2.07 17.61
C PHE A 173 7.94 -1.34 17.65
N THR A 174 8.68 -1.29 16.53
CA THR A 174 9.83 -0.39 16.42
C THR A 174 9.38 1.08 16.39
N PRO A 175 10.23 2.02 16.79
CA PRO A 175 9.95 3.44 16.64
C PRO A 175 9.72 3.81 15.16
N PRO A 176 8.87 4.81 14.86
CA PRO A 176 8.70 5.29 13.51
C PRO A 176 9.96 5.95 12.96
N SER A 177 10.19 5.86 11.65
CA SER A 177 11.32 6.51 10.98
C SER A 177 11.02 6.75 9.50
N LEU A 178 11.79 7.64 8.86
CA LEU A 178 11.75 7.87 7.41
C LEU A 178 13.15 7.68 6.83
N GLU A 179 13.24 6.92 5.73
CA GLU A 179 14.47 6.74 4.96
C GLU A 179 14.21 7.07 3.48
N SER A 180 15.06 7.90 2.90
CA SER A 180 15.03 8.26 1.48
C SER A 180 16.29 7.78 0.79
N HIS A 181 16.17 7.18 -0.39
CA HIS A 181 17.34 6.73 -1.14
C HIS A 181 17.13 6.78 -2.66
N ARG A 182 18.13 7.30 -3.37
CA ARG A 182 18.20 7.26 -4.83
C ARG A 182 19.20 6.18 -5.24
N PRO A 183 18.74 5.02 -5.74
CA PRO A 183 19.65 3.97 -6.19
C PRO A 183 20.37 4.37 -7.48
N GLU A 184 21.64 3.99 -7.57
CA GLU A 184 22.41 4.07 -8.81
C GLU A 184 21.84 3.09 -9.86
N PRO A 185 21.75 3.50 -11.14
CA PRO A 185 21.28 2.61 -12.18
C PRO A 185 22.32 1.52 -12.49
N VAL A 186 21.86 0.28 -12.58
CA VAL A 186 22.62 -0.86 -13.10
C VAL A 186 22.21 -1.09 -14.53
N THR A 187 23.16 -1.17 -15.45
CA THR A 187 22.89 -1.39 -16.88
C THR A 187 23.44 -2.75 -17.31
N GLY A 188 22.69 -3.45 -18.15
CA GLY A 188 23.15 -4.64 -18.85
C GLY A 188 22.61 -4.68 -20.28
N ASP A 189 22.63 -5.86 -20.89
CA ASP A 189 22.19 -6.01 -22.28
C ASP A 189 20.70 -5.73 -22.43
N GLY A 190 20.36 -4.62 -23.10
CA GLY A 190 18.97 -4.21 -23.33
C GLY A 190 18.19 -3.73 -22.09
N TYR A 191 18.83 -3.52 -20.93
CA TYR A 191 18.12 -3.08 -19.72
C TYR A 191 18.88 -2.05 -18.87
N THR A 192 18.11 -1.26 -18.11
CA THR A 192 18.57 -0.48 -16.96
C THR A 192 17.67 -0.80 -15.76
N ALA A 193 18.26 -1.05 -14.60
CA ALA A 193 17.58 -1.38 -13.36
C ALA A 193 17.95 -0.42 -12.24
N ARG A 194 16.99 -0.07 -11.38
CA ARG A 194 17.21 0.69 -10.15
C ARG A 194 16.74 -0.13 -8.96
N VAL A 195 17.67 -0.74 -8.25
CA VAL A 195 17.38 -1.61 -7.10
C VAL A 195 17.24 -0.73 -5.86
N PHE A 196 16.01 -0.39 -5.48
CA PHE A 196 15.74 0.51 -4.36
C PHE A 196 15.53 -0.23 -3.03
N LEU A 197 15.22 -1.52 -3.06
CA LEU A 197 15.16 -2.39 -1.88
C LEU A 197 15.77 -3.76 -2.18
N GLY A 198 16.51 -4.30 -1.22
CA GLY A 198 17.09 -5.64 -1.31
C GLY A 198 18.30 -5.75 -2.21
N SER A 199 18.54 -6.96 -2.71
CA SER A 199 19.65 -7.27 -3.61
C SER A 199 19.16 -7.97 -4.88
N LEU A 200 19.53 -7.43 -6.04
CA LEU A 200 19.21 -8.02 -7.34
C LEU A 200 20.21 -7.54 -8.40
N LEU A 201 20.46 -8.35 -9.44
CA LEU A 201 21.33 -7.98 -10.57
C LEU A 201 22.74 -7.50 -10.11
N GLY A 202 23.27 -8.09 -9.04
CA GLY A 202 24.59 -7.77 -8.50
C GLY A 202 24.68 -6.46 -7.70
N HIS A 203 23.55 -5.80 -7.42
CA HIS A 203 23.49 -4.59 -6.62
C HIS A 203 22.61 -4.77 -5.38
N THR A 204 23.00 -4.09 -4.29
CA THR A 204 22.30 -4.15 -2.99
C THR A 204 21.97 -2.73 -2.55
N SER A 205 20.68 -2.46 -2.32
CA SER A 205 20.23 -1.20 -1.72
C SER A 205 20.71 -1.09 -0.26
N PRO A 206 21.14 0.10 0.20
CA PRO A 206 21.49 0.33 1.60
C PRO A 206 20.27 0.44 2.51
N VAL A 207 19.07 0.62 1.94
CA VAL A 207 17.82 0.83 2.69
C VAL A 207 17.48 -0.43 3.48
N ARG A 208 17.27 -0.25 4.79
CA ARG A 208 17.05 -1.37 5.70
C ARG A 208 15.59 -1.77 5.74
N THR A 209 15.34 -3.07 5.71
CA THR A 209 14.02 -3.67 5.88
C THR A 209 14.03 -4.67 7.02
N HIS A 210 12.87 -4.90 7.64
CA HIS A 210 12.74 -5.85 8.76
C HIS A 210 12.59 -7.31 8.33
N ILE A 211 12.48 -7.55 7.03
CA ILE A 211 12.43 -8.87 6.38
C ILE A 211 13.07 -8.74 4.98
N PRO A 212 13.71 -9.78 4.41
CA PRO A 212 14.26 -9.71 3.06
C PRO A 212 13.17 -9.37 2.03
N LEU A 213 13.33 -8.22 1.36
CA LEU A 213 12.46 -7.72 0.31
C LEU A 213 13.26 -7.39 -0.93
N THR A 214 12.58 -7.30 -2.06
CA THR A 214 13.10 -6.85 -3.35
C THR A 214 12.17 -5.78 -3.89
N GLY A 215 12.74 -4.67 -4.37
CA GLY A 215 12.04 -3.61 -5.07
C GLY A 215 12.95 -3.02 -6.15
N VAL A 216 12.55 -3.14 -7.41
CA VAL A 216 13.36 -2.72 -8.57
C VAL A 216 12.51 -2.07 -9.65
N GLU A 217 12.86 -0.87 -10.07
CA GLU A 217 12.38 -0.34 -11.36
C GLU A 217 13.23 -0.92 -12.48
N LEU A 218 12.58 -1.49 -13.50
CA LEU A 218 13.19 -2.03 -14.70
C LEU A 218 12.78 -1.18 -15.90
N ARG A 219 13.77 -0.77 -16.70
CA ARG A 219 13.58 -0.19 -18.02
C ARG A 219 14.20 -1.12 -19.05
N LEU A 220 13.40 -1.59 -20.01
CA LEU A 220 13.83 -2.54 -21.03
C LEU A 220 13.73 -1.91 -22.42
N GLN A 221 14.71 -2.18 -23.27
CA GLN A 221 14.65 -1.86 -24.69
C GLN A 221 13.64 -2.78 -25.41
N PRO A 222 13.11 -2.36 -26.58
CA PRO A 222 12.26 -3.22 -27.40
C PRO A 222 12.87 -4.61 -27.64
N GLY A 223 12.09 -5.65 -27.40
CA GLY A 223 12.49 -7.05 -27.61
C GLY A 223 13.52 -7.61 -26.63
N ALA A 224 13.96 -6.83 -25.63
CA ALA A 224 14.92 -7.31 -24.64
C ALA A 224 14.35 -8.48 -23.82
N VAL A 225 15.21 -9.48 -23.58
CA VAL A 225 14.91 -10.63 -22.72
C VAL A 225 15.84 -10.60 -21.52
N LEU A 226 15.30 -10.29 -20.36
CA LEU A 226 16.05 -10.24 -19.11
C LEU A 226 15.80 -11.51 -18.29
N GLN A 227 16.86 -12.28 -18.07
CA GLN A 227 16.85 -13.40 -17.13
C GLN A 227 17.39 -12.94 -15.77
N VAL A 228 16.57 -13.00 -14.75
CA VAL A 228 16.91 -12.54 -13.40
C VAL A 228 17.08 -13.75 -12.50
N THR A 229 18.25 -13.91 -11.89
CA THR A 229 18.44 -14.87 -10.79
C THR A 229 17.79 -14.31 -9.54
N VAL A 230 16.95 -15.09 -8.88
CA VAL A 230 16.17 -14.69 -7.71
C VAL A 230 16.34 -15.72 -6.58
N PRO A 231 16.17 -15.32 -5.30
CA PRO A 231 16.18 -16.29 -4.21
C PRO A 231 15.00 -17.27 -4.35
N ALA A 232 15.29 -18.57 -4.38
CA ALA A 232 14.25 -19.59 -4.56
C ALA A 232 13.18 -19.62 -3.46
N GLY A 233 13.52 -19.13 -2.26
CA GLY A 233 12.57 -18.98 -1.17
C GLY A 233 11.66 -17.76 -1.28
N HIS A 234 11.85 -16.87 -2.26
CA HIS A 234 11.07 -15.64 -2.40
C HIS A 234 9.91 -15.78 -3.38
N GLU A 235 8.84 -15.04 -3.11
CA GLU A 235 7.77 -14.76 -4.07
C GLU A 235 8.10 -13.48 -4.84
N HIS A 236 7.57 -13.35 -6.06
CA HIS A 236 7.80 -12.17 -6.91
C HIS A 236 6.53 -11.68 -7.60
N GLY A 237 6.45 -10.37 -7.81
CA GLY A 237 5.39 -9.69 -8.53
C GLY A 237 5.96 -8.70 -9.54
N LEU A 238 5.50 -8.72 -10.79
CA LEU A 238 5.90 -7.78 -11.84
C LEU A 238 4.69 -6.91 -12.23
N LEU A 239 4.73 -5.64 -11.85
CA LEU A 239 3.75 -4.64 -12.28
C LEU A 239 4.17 -4.11 -13.66
N ARG A 240 3.25 -4.16 -14.62
CA ARG A 240 3.41 -3.45 -15.89
C ARG A 240 3.13 -1.96 -15.69
N VAL A 241 4.13 -1.12 -15.95
CA VAL A 241 4.02 0.35 -15.81
C VAL A 241 3.78 1.00 -17.18
N THR A 242 4.66 0.76 -18.15
CA THR A 242 4.48 1.19 -19.55
C THR A 242 5.03 0.14 -20.51
N GLY A 243 4.44 0.03 -21.71
CA GLY A 243 4.86 -0.94 -22.72
C GLY A 243 4.41 -2.37 -22.42
N ASP A 244 4.40 -3.21 -23.44
CA ASP A 244 4.01 -4.61 -23.29
C ASP A 244 5.16 -5.42 -22.70
N VAL A 245 4.88 -6.20 -21.66
CA VAL A 245 5.86 -7.05 -20.98
C VAL A 245 5.25 -8.41 -20.66
N SER A 246 6.08 -9.45 -20.61
CA SER A 246 5.68 -10.78 -20.13
C SER A 246 6.60 -11.26 -19.02
N LEU A 247 6.03 -12.06 -18.11
CA LEU A 247 6.74 -12.76 -17.03
C LEU A 247 6.66 -14.26 -17.30
N ASP A 248 7.80 -14.93 -17.40
CA ASP A 248 7.92 -16.35 -17.75
C ASP A 248 7.10 -16.74 -18.99
N GLY A 249 7.03 -15.84 -19.98
CA GLY A 249 6.30 -16.04 -21.23
C GLY A 249 4.79 -15.74 -21.16
N VAL A 250 4.25 -15.41 -19.99
CA VAL A 250 2.86 -14.97 -19.82
C VAL A 250 2.79 -13.45 -19.98
N PRO A 251 2.07 -12.91 -20.97
CA PRO A 251 1.88 -11.47 -21.11
C PRO A 251 1.17 -10.87 -19.89
N ILE A 252 1.71 -9.77 -19.37
CA ILE A 252 1.09 -9.01 -18.28
C ILE A 252 0.20 -7.92 -18.91
N PRO A 253 -1.13 -7.98 -18.72
CA PRO A 253 -2.02 -6.95 -19.23
C PRO A 253 -1.74 -5.58 -18.59
N GLU A 254 -2.22 -4.52 -19.22
CA GLU A 254 -2.06 -3.15 -18.71
C GLU A 254 -2.51 -3.05 -17.25
N ASP A 255 -1.73 -2.32 -16.44
CA ASP A 255 -1.97 -2.08 -15.01
C ASP A 255 -2.02 -3.35 -14.12
N HIS A 256 -1.83 -4.55 -14.67
CA HIS A 256 -1.84 -5.80 -13.90
C HIS A 256 -0.52 -6.06 -13.20
N LEU A 257 -0.61 -6.84 -12.12
CA LEU A 257 0.52 -7.40 -11.40
C LEU A 257 0.61 -8.90 -11.70
N GLY A 258 1.69 -9.35 -12.35
CA GLY A 258 1.98 -10.76 -12.57
C GLY A 258 2.73 -11.35 -11.38
N TYR A 259 2.17 -12.37 -10.71
CA TYR A 259 2.76 -13.04 -9.55
C TYR A 259 3.34 -14.41 -9.93
N VAL A 260 4.49 -14.73 -9.35
CA VAL A 260 5.08 -16.06 -9.32
C VAL A 260 5.45 -16.44 -7.88
N GLY A 261 5.06 -17.65 -7.48
CA GLY A 261 5.37 -18.20 -6.16
C GLY A 261 6.83 -18.64 -6.00
N THR A 262 7.14 -19.16 -4.81
CA THR A 262 8.44 -19.72 -4.43
C THR A 262 8.85 -20.91 -5.30
N GLY A 263 10.11 -21.33 -5.18
CA GLY A 263 10.68 -22.51 -5.87
C GLY A 263 11.42 -22.19 -7.17
N ARG A 264 11.35 -20.93 -7.64
CA ARG A 264 12.06 -20.45 -8.82
C ARG A 264 13.40 -19.83 -8.41
N ASP A 265 14.50 -20.30 -8.98
CA ASP A 265 15.81 -19.64 -8.85
C ASP A 265 16.07 -18.61 -9.97
N ARG A 266 15.19 -18.57 -10.97
CA ARG A 266 15.25 -17.67 -12.12
C ARG A 266 13.85 -17.31 -12.61
N ILE A 267 13.66 -16.05 -12.99
CA ILE A 267 12.49 -15.56 -13.72
C ILE A 267 12.93 -14.90 -15.03
N THR A 268 12.09 -14.97 -16.06
CA THR A 268 12.34 -14.35 -17.37
C THR A 268 11.36 -13.22 -17.62
N ILE A 269 11.86 -12.02 -17.86
CA ILE A 269 11.06 -10.84 -18.20
C ILE A 269 11.35 -10.48 -19.64
N THR A 270 10.34 -10.43 -20.49
CA THR A 270 10.51 -10.13 -21.93
C THR A 270 9.71 -8.89 -22.32
N ALA A 271 10.39 -7.92 -22.91
CA ALA A 271 9.79 -6.72 -23.47
C ALA A 271 9.18 -7.00 -24.85
N GLY A 272 8.05 -6.34 -25.15
CA GLY A 272 7.42 -6.34 -26.45
C GLY A 272 8.11 -5.41 -27.45
N ALA A 273 7.35 -4.94 -28.44
CA ALA A 273 7.88 -4.12 -29.54
C ALA A 273 8.23 -2.67 -29.14
N GLN A 274 7.80 -2.21 -27.96
CA GLN A 274 8.05 -0.86 -27.45
C GLN A 274 8.93 -0.91 -26.20
N PRO A 275 9.62 0.19 -25.84
CA PRO A 275 10.33 0.28 -24.57
C PRO A 275 9.38 0.03 -23.40
N VAL A 276 9.86 -0.71 -22.39
CA VAL A 276 9.08 -1.09 -21.22
C VAL A 276 9.61 -0.38 -19.99
N THR A 277 8.69 0.08 -19.14
CA THR A 277 8.95 0.32 -17.71
C THR A 277 8.14 -0.70 -16.93
N ALA A 278 8.77 -1.35 -15.95
CA ALA A 278 8.10 -2.29 -15.06
C ALA A 278 8.63 -2.14 -13.63
N LEU A 279 7.83 -2.51 -12.65
CA LEU A 279 8.23 -2.55 -11.25
C LEU A 279 8.22 -4.01 -10.78
N LEU A 280 9.40 -4.53 -10.44
CA LEU A 280 9.56 -5.86 -9.85
C LEU A 280 9.61 -5.73 -8.33
N ILE A 281 8.68 -6.40 -7.65
CA ILE A 281 8.69 -6.58 -6.21
C ILE A 281 8.89 -8.05 -5.88
N GLY A 282 9.41 -8.33 -4.70
CA GLY A 282 9.53 -9.69 -4.19
C GLY A 282 9.96 -9.71 -2.74
N GLY A 283 10.13 -10.90 -2.20
CA GLY A 283 10.61 -11.06 -0.83
C GLY A 283 10.31 -12.42 -0.25
N GLU A 284 10.88 -12.64 0.94
CA GLU A 284 10.58 -13.80 1.76
C GLU A 284 9.09 -13.79 2.17
N PRO A 285 8.37 -14.92 2.04
CA PRO A 285 7.01 -15.05 2.57
C PRO A 285 6.97 -14.69 4.04
N LEU A 286 6.04 -13.80 4.42
CA LEU A 286 5.90 -13.36 5.81
C LEU A 286 5.65 -14.54 6.77
N ASN A 287 4.97 -15.60 6.31
CA ASN A 287 4.61 -16.79 7.09
C ASN A 287 3.86 -16.52 8.41
N GLU A 288 3.24 -15.34 8.53
CA GLU A 288 2.40 -14.94 9.64
C GLU A 288 1.00 -14.57 9.13
N GLN A 289 0.00 -14.70 10.00
CA GLN A 289 -1.35 -14.25 9.69
C GLN A 289 -1.49 -12.78 10.07
N ILE A 290 -1.94 -11.95 9.13
CA ILE A 290 -2.18 -10.52 9.39
C ILE A 290 -3.67 -10.21 9.44
N VAL A 291 -4.02 -9.21 10.25
CA VAL A 291 -5.31 -8.51 10.16
C VAL A 291 -5.03 -7.14 9.59
N MET A 292 -5.49 -6.88 8.37
CA MET A 292 -5.38 -5.59 7.72
C MET A 292 -6.75 -4.91 7.68
N TRP A 293 -6.85 -3.71 8.24
CA TRP A 293 -8.06 -2.90 8.18
C TRP A 293 -7.68 -1.43 8.10
N TRP A 294 -8.24 -0.75 7.10
CA TRP A 294 -7.88 0.63 6.78
C TRP A 294 -6.36 0.78 6.67
N ASN A 295 -5.71 1.50 7.59
CA ASN A 295 -4.28 1.76 7.57
C ASN A 295 -3.51 1.02 8.69
N PHE A 296 -4.13 0.00 9.28
CA PHE A 296 -3.55 -0.77 10.35
C PHE A 296 -3.28 -2.21 9.92
N VAL A 297 -2.08 -2.70 10.23
CA VAL A 297 -1.67 -4.09 9.97
C VAL A 297 -1.28 -4.75 11.30
N GLY A 298 -2.24 -5.48 11.87
CA GLY A 298 -2.09 -6.20 13.13
C GLY A 298 -2.09 -7.72 12.96
N ARG A 299 -2.39 -8.42 14.04
CA ARG A 299 -2.54 -9.88 14.16
C ARG A 299 -3.91 -10.28 14.70
N SER A 300 -4.62 -9.36 15.36
CA SER A 300 -5.93 -9.64 15.92
C SER A 300 -6.95 -8.53 15.64
N HIS A 301 -8.24 -8.84 15.81
CA HIS A 301 -9.29 -7.84 15.76
C HIS A 301 -9.10 -6.81 16.89
N GLU A 302 -8.74 -7.29 18.08
CA GLU A 302 -8.61 -6.51 19.30
C GLU A 302 -7.51 -5.44 19.17
N GLU A 303 -6.38 -5.78 18.54
CA GLU A 303 -5.32 -4.79 18.22
C GLU A 303 -5.85 -3.67 17.32
N ILE A 304 -6.58 -4.01 16.25
CA ILE A 304 -7.14 -3.01 15.33
C ILE A 304 -8.15 -2.11 16.03
N VAL A 305 -9.04 -2.68 16.86
CA VAL A 305 -9.99 -1.91 17.66
C VAL A 305 -9.26 -0.93 18.56
N ALA A 306 -8.23 -1.41 19.25
CA ALA A 306 -7.46 -0.61 20.18
C ALA A 306 -6.69 0.52 19.46
N TRP A 307 -6.01 0.25 18.33
CA TRP A 307 -5.31 1.28 17.55
C TRP A 307 -6.25 2.31 16.94
N ARG A 308 -7.43 1.87 16.47
CA ARG A 308 -8.48 2.81 16.02
C ARG A 308 -8.94 3.71 17.16
N ALA A 309 -9.20 3.16 18.34
CA ALA A 309 -9.66 3.93 19.50
C ALA A 309 -8.59 4.94 19.95
N ALA A 310 -7.33 4.53 20.01
CA ALA A 310 -6.20 5.42 20.27
C ALA A 310 -6.18 6.58 19.26
N TYR A 311 -6.18 6.30 17.96
CA TYR A 311 -6.22 7.33 16.91
C TYR A 311 -7.42 8.27 17.05
N GLN A 312 -8.63 7.72 17.19
CA GLN A 312 -9.85 8.53 17.26
C GLN A 312 -9.86 9.45 18.49
N SER A 313 -9.34 8.99 19.63
CA SER A 313 -9.26 9.80 20.85
C SER A 313 -8.12 10.82 20.81
N GLU A 314 -6.94 10.44 20.31
CA GLU A 314 -5.79 11.35 20.15
C GLU A 314 -6.09 12.47 19.17
N MET A 315 -6.85 12.20 18.10
CA MET A 315 -7.30 13.20 17.13
C MET A 315 -8.57 13.94 17.57
N GLY A 316 -9.18 13.57 18.70
CA GLY A 316 -10.37 14.23 19.24
C GLY A 316 -11.68 13.95 18.49
N PHE A 317 -11.74 12.89 17.66
CA PHE A 317 -12.96 12.44 16.99
C PHE A 317 -13.91 11.71 17.94
N GLU A 318 -13.36 10.96 18.90
CA GLU A 318 -14.13 10.17 19.88
C GLU A 318 -13.65 10.48 21.30
N ALA A 319 -14.48 10.15 22.29
CA ALA A 319 -14.10 10.35 23.68
C ALA A 319 -12.98 9.36 24.04
N PRO A 320 -12.04 9.75 24.92
CA PRO A 320 -11.06 8.82 25.44
C PRO A 320 -11.72 7.56 25.99
N ALA A 321 -11.19 6.40 25.62
CA ALA A 321 -11.62 5.14 26.24
C ALA A 321 -11.34 5.17 27.75
N PRO A 322 -12.14 4.47 28.57
CA PRO A 322 -11.79 4.23 29.97
C PRO A 322 -10.37 3.68 30.07
N GLY A 323 -9.54 4.24 30.96
CA GLY A 323 -8.12 3.85 31.11
C GLY A 323 -7.14 4.53 30.15
N SER A 324 -7.62 5.31 29.17
CA SER A 324 -6.72 6.17 28.39
C SER A 324 -6.11 7.26 29.30
N PRO A 325 -4.83 7.62 29.11
CA PRO A 325 -4.23 8.81 29.73
C PRO A 325 -5.04 10.10 29.51
N LEU A 326 -5.84 10.14 28.44
CA LEU A 326 -6.73 11.26 28.12
C LEU A 326 -8.02 11.30 28.96
N ALA A 327 -8.45 10.20 29.59
CA ALA A 327 -9.74 10.11 30.29
C ALA A 327 -9.83 11.02 31.53
N GLY A 328 -8.72 11.24 32.24
CA GLY A 328 -8.66 12.12 33.43
C GLY A 328 -8.48 13.61 33.12
N SER A 329 -8.24 13.96 31.86
CA SER A 329 -7.74 15.30 31.47
C SER A 329 -8.83 16.27 30.99
N GLY A 330 -10.11 15.94 31.16
CA GLY A 330 -11.24 16.83 30.86
C GLY A 330 -11.59 16.98 29.38
N THR A 331 -11.02 16.18 28.48
CA THR A 331 -11.43 16.15 27.07
C THR A 331 -12.84 15.60 26.92
N ARG A 332 -13.76 16.46 26.51
CA ARG A 332 -15.04 16.02 25.94
C ARG A 332 -14.85 15.85 24.44
N ALA A 333 -15.23 14.69 23.92
CA ALA A 333 -15.50 14.55 22.50
C ALA A 333 -16.66 15.46 22.09
N ALA A 334 -16.59 16.00 20.86
CA ALA A 334 -17.72 16.70 20.30
C ALA A 334 -18.88 15.72 20.05
N GLN A 335 -20.09 16.11 20.45
CA GLN A 335 -21.27 15.24 20.40
C GLN A 335 -21.76 14.98 18.97
N PRO A 336 -22.42 13.82 18.75
CA PRO A 336 -22.97 13.46 17.46
C PRO A 336 -24.33 14.13 17.32
N ASP A 337 -24.40 15.24 16.59
CA ASP A 337 -25.58 15.62 15.79
C ASP A 337 -25.25 16.81 14.87
N GLY A 338 -25.02 16.52 13.58
CA GLY A 338 -25.38 17.44 12.50
C GLY A 338 -24.30 18.02 11.57
N GLY A 339 -23.00 17.83 11.81
CA GLY A 339 -21.93 18.31 10.91
C GLY A 339 -20.53 18.10 11.50
N ALA A 340 -19.58 17.67 10.67
CA ALA A 340 -18.34 16.98 11.06
C ALA A 340 -17.56 17.62 12.24
N ALA A 341 -17.42 16.85 13.32
CA ALA A 341 -16.46 17.11 14.38
C ALA A 341 -15.05 16.83 13.88
N LEU A 342 -14.26 17.88 13.64
CA LEU A 342 -12.81 17.79 13.58
C LEU A 342 -12.30 18.16 14.98
N GLY A 343 -12.06 17.15 15.82
CA GLY A 343 -11.29 17.36 17.04
C GLY A 343 -9.89 17.86 16.69
N ALA A 344 -9.35 18.77 17.51
CA ALA A 344 -7.94 19.09 17.42
C ALA A 344 -7.15 17.94 18.09
N PRO A 345 -6.07 17.46 17.44
CA PRO A 345 -5.16 16.51 18.05
C PRO A 345 -4.62 17.00 19.39
N VAL A 346 -4.37 16.08 20.32
CA VAL A 346 -3.67 16.38 21.58
C VAL A 346 -2.28 16.90 21.25
N SER A 347 -1.94 18.11 21.72
CA SER A 347 -0.66 18.77 21.41
C SER A 347 -0.22 19.77 22.48
N GLY A 348 1.04 20.22 22.39
CA GLY A 348 1.60 21.28 23.23
C GLY A 348 1.79 20.89 24.70
N GLU A 349 1.58 21.83 25.63
CA GLU A 349 1.77 21.60 27.08
C GLU A 349 0.98 20.42 27.62
N ARG A 350 -0.18 20.13 27.03
CA ARG A 350 -1.00 19.01 27.44
C ARG A 350 -0.33 17.69 27.08
N LEU A 351 0.21 17.59 25.87
CA LEU A 351 0.95 16.40 25.47
C LEU A 351 2.20 16.24 26.35
N ALA A 352 2.93 17.33 26.58
CA ALA A 352 4.12 17.33 27.43
C ALA A 352 3.87 16.77 28.84
N ARG A 353 2.66 16.94 29.39
CA ARG A 353 2.27 16.36 30.69
C ARG A 353 1.95 14.86 30.65
N LEU A 354 1.70 14.29 29.47
CA LEU A 354 1.21 12.92 29.27
C LEU A 354 2.26 12.00 28.63
N LEU A 355 3.42 12.52 28.19
CA LEU A 355 4.44 11.73 27.47
C LEU A 355 5.03 10.56 28.28
N ASP A 356 4.92 10.61 29.61
CA ASP A 356 5.39 9.54 30.50
C ASP A 356 4.31 8.47 30.77
N ASP A 357 3.11 8.62 30.20
CA ASP A 357 1.99 7.69 30.38
C ASP A 357 1.98 6.57 29.32
N ALA A 358 1.15 5.56 29.56
CA ALA A 358 0.85 4.48 28.63
C ALA A 358 -0.65 4.19 28.58
N TYR A 359 -1.12 3.62 27.48
CA TYR A 359 -2.44 3.02 27.42
C TYR A 359 -2.52 1.80 28.36
N ASP A 360 -3.73 1.46 28.83
CA ASP A 360 -3.97 0.29 29.70
C ASP A 360 -3.45 -1.05 29.13
N ASP A 361 -3.33 -1.15 27.81
CA ASP A 361 -2.76 -2.31 27.13
C ASP A 361 -1.23 -2.28 27.01
N GLY A 362 -0.58 -1.36 27.72
CA GLY A 362 0.88 -1.21 27.81
C GLY A 362 1.53 -0.50 26.62
N ARG A 363 0.76 -0.05 25.63
CA ARG A 363 1.30 0.72 24.49
C ARG A 363 1.71 2.12 24.93
N PRO A 364 2.78 2.69 24.34
CA PRO A 364 3.22 4.04 24.67
C PRO A 364 2.15 5.07 24.30
N PHE A 365 2.06 6.14 25.12
CA PHE A 365 1.25 7.31 24.82
C PHE A 365 2.15 8.53 24.51
N PRO A 366 1.82 9.37 23.51
CA PRO A 366 0.82 9.14 22.47
C PRO A 366 1.31 8.05 21.50
N GLN A 367 0.37 7.36 20.86
CA GLN A 367 0.71 6.39 19.82
C GLN A 367 0.95 7.07 18.47
N PHE A 368 0.22 8.14 18.13
CA PHE A 368 0.24 8.78 16.82
C PHE A 368 0.83 10.20 16.79
N GLY A 369 1.22 10.70 17.96
CA GLY A 369 2.08 11.88 18.13
C GLY A 369 1.48 13.23 17.74
N ASP A 370 2.29 14.27 17.91
CA ASP A 370 2.01 15.62 17.43
C ASP A 370 2.14 15.71 15.91
N PHE A 371 1.56 16.76 15.31
CA PHE A 371 1.75 17.02 13.89
C PHE A 371 2.23 18.43 13.66
N PRO A 372 3.06 18.66 12.63
CA PRO A 372 3.50 20.01 12.30
C PRO A 372 2.31 20.97 12.11
N PRO A 373 2.41 22.21 12.63
CA PRO A 373 1.33 23.18 12.54
C PRO A 373 1.09 23.64 11.09
N GLY A 374 -0.11 24.15 10.81
CA GLY A 374 -0.48 24.69 9.49
C GLY A 374 -0.82 23.62 8.44
N GLN A 375 -0.85 22.34 8.84
CA GLN A 375 -1.25 21.24 7.97
C GLN A 375 -2.79 21.03 7.98
N PRO A 376 -3.36 20.46 6.91
CA PRO A 376 -4.78 20.10 6.88
C PRO A 376 -5.19 19.19 8.04
N ALA A 377 -6.44 19.32 8.48
CA ALA A 377 -6.97 18.53 9.59
C ALA A 377 -6.92 17.01 9.31
N PRO A 378 -6.77 16.17 10.35
CA PRO A 378 -6.82 14.73 10.19
C PRO A 378 -8.18 14.25 9.67
N ILE A 379 -8.17 13.07 9.06
CA ILE A 379 -9.40 12.38 8.64
C ILE A 379 -9.84 11.34 9.70
N PRO A 380 -11.14 11.19 9.98
CA PRO A 380 -11.60 10.19 10.93
C PRO A 380 -11.38 8.77 10.37
N ALA A 381 -11.05 7.84 11.26
CA ALA A 381 -11.04 6.43 10.91
C ALA A 381 -12.47 5.96 10.54
N PRO A 382 -12.62 5.10 9.51
CA PRO A 382 -13.93 4.55 9.18
C PRO A 382 -14.53 3.77 10.37
N PRO A 383 -15.86 3.58 10.41
CA PRO A 383 -16.48 2.72 11.39
C PRO A 383 -15.94 1.29 11.25
N LEU A 384 -15.77 0.61 12.38
CA LEU A 384 -15.39 -0.81 12.39
C LEU A 384 -16.50 -1.67 11.77
N PRO A 385 -16.16 -2.79 11.13
CA PRO A 385 -17.17 -3.76 10.72
C PRO A 385 -17.92 -4.30 11.93
N THR A 386 -19.19 -4.66 11.73
CA THR A 386 -20.01 -5.32 12.75
C THR A 386 -19.56 -6.75 13.03
N SER A 387 -18.78 -7.35 12.13
CA SER A 387 -18.21 -8.69 12.27
C SER A 387 -16.75 -8.63 12.72
N ARG A 388 -16.32 -9.68 13.44
CA ARG A 388 -14.92 -9.82 13.85
C ARG A 388 -14.02 -9.98 12.63
N MET A 389 -12.98 -9.16 12.56
CA MET A 389 -11.95 -9.24 11.53
C MET A 389 -11.14 -10.52 11.72
N LYS A 390 -10.99 -11.30 10.65
CA LYS A 390 -10.28 -12.58 10.68
C LYS A 390 -8.85 -12.39 10.16
N PRO A 391 -7.85 -12.96 10.84
CA PRO A 391 -6.50 -13.04 10.30
C PRO A 391 -6.49 -13.78 8.96
N ARG A 392 -5.58 -13.38 8.07
CA ARG A 392 -5.42 -13.99 6.74
C ARG A 392 -3.97 -14.42 6.56
N ALA A 393 -3.81 -15.61 6.00
CA ALA A 393 -2.58 -16.04 5.35
C ALA A 393 -2.81 -16.08 3.83
N ASN A 394 -1.73 -15.99 3.06
CA ASN A 394 -1.79 -16.37 1.65
C ASN A 394 -2.25 -17.84 1.53
N PRO A 395 -3.00 -18.20 0.47
CA PRO A 395 -3.13 -19.59 0.13
C PRO A 395 -1.73 -20.20 -0.10
N PRO A 396 -1.53 -21.50 0.21
CA PRO A 396 -0.26 -22.16 -0.09
C PRO A 396 0.11 -21.95 -1.57
N SER A 397 1.39 -21.71 -1.84
CA SER A 397 1.89 -21.63 -3.21
C SER A 397 1.58 -22.93 -3.93
N ARG A 398 1.02 -22.81 -5.15
CA ARG A 398 0.71 -23.95 -6.02
C ARG A 398 1.93 -24.40 -6.80
#